data_AF-A0A1Y4QZ37-F1
#
_entry.id   AF-A0A1Y4QZ37-F1
#
_cell.length_a   1.000
_cell.length_b   1.000
_cell.length_c   1.000
_cell.angle_alpha   90.00
_cell.angle_beta   90.00
_cell.angle_gamma   90.00
#
_symmetry.space_group_name_H-M   'P 1'
#
loop_
_entity.id
_entity.type
_entity.pdbx_description
1 polymer ?
#
loop_
_entity_poly.entity_id
_entity_poly.type
_entity_poly.pdbx_seq_one_letter_code
_entity_poly.pdbx_strand_id
1 'polypeptide(L)' 'MYKNHEGYPDPTQGDAIRRADRQPENVENAIRRMKIIAAWHGLEVIGRIWLRDPETGREYR' A
#
# COMPACT_ATOMS: atom_id res chain seq x y z
N MET A 1 2.16 14.48 -18.69
CA MET A 1 3.04 13.47 -19.32
C MET A 1 4.42 13.66 -18.68
N TYR A 2 4.82 12.77 -17.76
CA TYR A 2 6.11 12.88 -17.09
C TYR A 2 7.23 12.57 -18.10
N LYS A 3 8.25 13.41 -18.13
CA LYS A 3 9.44 13.28 -18.97
C LYS A 3 10.65 13.25 -18.06
N ASN A 4 11.66 12.44 -18.40
CA ASN A 4 12.92 12.43 -17.67
C ASN A 4 13.72 13.73 -17.94
N HIS A 5 14.86 13.90 -17.28
CA HIS A 5 15.69 15.12 -17.37
C HIS A 5 16.28 15.37 -18.79
N GLU A 6 16.18 14.39 -19.69
CA GLU A 6 16.58 14.48 -21.10
C GLU A 6 15.38 14.74 -22.05
N GLY A 7 14.17 14.89 -21.51
CA GLY A 7 12.98 15.26 -22.28
C GLY A 7 12.29 14.11 -23.03
N TYR A 8 12.76 12.87 -22.86
CA TYR A 8 12.06 11.70 -23.39
C TYR A 8 10.86 11.34 -22.50
N PRO A 9 9.69 11.03 -23.10
CA PRO A 9 8.58 10.45 -22.35
C PRO A 9 9.00 9.08 -21.83
N ASP A 10 9.32 9.03 -20.54
CA ASP A 10 9.75 7.82 -19.85
C ASP A 10 8.57 7.27 -19.02
N PRO A 11 7.85 6.26 -19.53
CA PRO A 11 6.74 5.65 -18.80
C PRO A 11 7.21 4.97 -17.50
N THR A 12 8.50 4.63 -17.37
CA THR A 12 9.09 3.96 -16.21
C THR A 12 9.19 4.90 -15.01
N GLN A 13 9.54 6.17 -15.23
CA GLN A 13 9.57 7.19 -14.17
C GLN A 13 8.15 7.58 -13.72
N GLY A 14 7.20 7.68 -14.67
CA GLY A 14 5.80 7.95 -14.37
C GLY A 14 5.11 6.80 -13.60
N ASP A 15 5.47 5.55 -13.91
CA ASP A 15 4.93 4.36 -13.25
C ASP A 15 5.53 4.14 -11.86
N ALA A 16 6.80 4.51 -11.62
CA ALA A 16 7.39 4.48 -10.28
C ALA A 16 6.68 5.46 -9.33
N ILE A 17 6.37 6.67 -9.81
CA ILE A 17 5.61 7.68 -9.04
C ILE A 17 4.15 7.21 -8.82
N ARG A 18 3.50 6.68 -9.86
CA ARG A 18 2.12 6.12 -9.75
C ARG A 18 2.03 4.89 -8.83
N ARG A 19 3.10 4.09 -8.74
CA ARG A 19 3.20 2.96 -7.79
C ARG A 19 3.48 3.44 -6.36
N ALA A 20 4.14 4.57 -6.16
CA ALA A 20 4.37 5.16 -4.84
C ALA A 20 3.11 5.76 -4.20
N ASP A 21 2.14 6.19 -5.02
CA ASP A 21 0.80 6.60 -4.57
C ASP A 21 -0.14 5.42 -4.32
N ARG A 22 0.16 4.24 -4.86
CA ARG A 22 -0.58 3.01 -4.58
C ARG A 22 -0.23 2.56 -3.16
N GLN A 23 -1.25 2.14 -2.40
CA GLN A 23 -1.03 1.56 -1.08
C GLN A 23 0.03 0.45 -1.20
N PRO A 24 1.12 0.50 -0.41
CA PRO A 24 2.19 -0.49 -0.49
C PRO A 24 1.64 -1.90 -0.33
N GLU A 25 2.10 -2.84 -1.16
CA GLU A 25 1.57 -4.21 -1.21
C GLU A 25 1.63 -4.92 0.16
N ASN A 26 2.60 -4.57 1.00
CA ASN A 26 2.73 -5.06 2.37
C ASN A 26 1.54 -4.65 3.27
N VAL A 27 0.96 -3.46 3.07
CA VAL A 27 -0.19 -2.96 3.84
C VAL A 27 -1.46 -3.74 3.47
N GLU A 28 -1.72 -3.92 2.17
CA GLU A 28 -2.85 -4.70 1.69
C GLU A 28 -2.77 -6.16 2.16
N ASN A 29 -1.59 -6.77 2.02
CA ASN A 29 -1.34 -8.14 2.46
C ASN A 29 -1.51 -8.31 3.98
N ALA A 30 -1.07 -7.32 4.78
CA ALA A 30 -1.25 -7.35 6.22
C ALA A 30 -2.74 -7.31 6.60
N ILE A 31 -3.53 -6.42 5.98
CA ILE A 31 -4.99 -6.33 6.19
C ILE A 31 -5.67 -7.67 5.87
N ARG A 32 -5.33 -8.26 4.72
CA ARG A 32 -5.91 -9.56 4.31
C ARG A 32 -5.59 -10.67 5.31
N ARG A 33 -4.34 -10.75 5.79
CA ARG A 33 -3.92 -11.78 6.76
C ARG A 33 -4.66 -11.62 8.09
N MET A 34 -4.80 -10.40 8.60
CA MET A 34 -5.53 -10.15 9.85
C MET A 34 -7.01 -10.58 9.75
N LYS A 35 -7.66 -10.31 8.62
CA LYS A 35 -9.04 -10.78 8.38
C LYS A 35 -9.13 -12.32 8.35
N ILE A 36 -8.17 -12.98 7.69
CA ILE A 36 -8.13 -14.45 7.64
C ILE A 36 -7.94 -15.04 9.04
N ILE A 37 -7.03 -14.48 9.84
CA ILE A 37 -6.78 -14.95 11.21
C ILE A 37 -8.04 -14.79 12.07
N ALA A 38 -8.72 -13.65 11.99
CA ALA A 38 -10.00 -13.47 12.69
C ALA A 38 -11.01 -14.55 12.28
N ALA A 39 -11.16 -14.79 10.97
CA ALA A 39 -12.08 -15.80 10.44
C ALA A 39 -11.74 -17.22 10.91
N TRP A 40 -10.45 -17.57 11.03
CA TRP A 40 -10.01 -18.85 11.59
C TRP A 40 -10.47 -19.08 13.04
N HIS A 41 -10.71 -18.00 13.78
CA HIS A 41 -11.24 -18.06 15.14
C HIS A 41 -12.76 -17.83 15.22
N GLY A 42 -13.47 -17.85 14.08
CA GLY A 42 -14.91 -17.59 14.03
C GLY A 42 -15.27 -16.13 14.34
N LEU A 43 -14.32 -15.21 14.19
CA LEU A 43 -14.48 -13.78 14.43
C LEU A 43 -14.42 -13.01 13.10
N GLU A 44 -15.04 -11.84 13.08
CA GLU A 44 -14.97 -10.92 11.95
C GLU A 44 -14.34 -9.59 12.38
N VAL A 45 -13.51 -9.02 11.49
CA VAL A 45 -13.04 -7.65 11.66
C VAL A 45 -14.17 -6.70 11.23
N ILE A 46 -14.91 -6.18 12.20
CA ILE A 46 -16.04 -5.26 11.98
C ILE A 46 -15.62 -3.81 11.70
N GLY A 47 -14.35 -3.47 11.97
CA GLY A 47 -13.81 -2.11 11.88
C GLY A 47 -12.79 -1.92 10.78
N ARG A 48 -12.38 -0.66 10.56
CA ARG A 48 -11.26 -0.33 9.69
C ARG A 48 -9.95 -0.69 10.39
N ILE A 49 -9.06 -1.38 9.69
CA ILE A 49 -7.73 -1.71 10.23
C ILE A 49 -6.77 -0.59 9.85
N TRP A 50 -6.21 0.07 10.86
CA TRP A 50 -5.17 1.07 10.67
C TRP A 50 -3.80 0.43 10.87
N LEU A 51 -2.88 0.74 9.95
CA LEU A 51 -1.51 0.25 10.01
C LEU A 51 -0.57 1.44 10.09
N ARG A 52 0.51 1.28 10.85
CA ARG A 52 1.61 2.24 10.89
C ARG A 52 2.88 1.50 10.49
N ASP A 53 3.60 2.09 9.56
CA ASP A 53 4.97 1.69 9.27
C ASP A 53 5.88 2.20 10.41
N PRO A 54 6.53 1.32 11.18
CA PRO A 54 7.37 1.73 12.30
C PRO A 54 8.66 2.43 11.86
N GLU A 55 9.14 2.17 10.63
CA GLU A 55 10.38 2.76 10.11
C GLU A 55 10.14 4.18 9.59
N THR A 56 9.09 4.38 8.80
CA THR A 56 8.79 5.69 8.19
C THR A 56 7.83 6.53 9.03
N GLY A 57 7.13 5.92 9.99
CA GLY A 57 6.06 6.57 10.75
C GLY A 57 4.77 6.79 9.94
N ARG A 58 4.71 6.37 8.68
CA ARG A 58 3.55 6.56 7.81
C ARG A 58 2.36 5.76 8.31
N GLU A 59 1.22 6.42 8.43
CA GLU A 59 -0.03 5.79 8.82
C GLU A 59 -0.90 5.51 7.58
N TYR A 60 -1.38 4.28 7.51
CA TYR A 60 -2.35 3.80 6.54
C TYR A 60 -3.67 3.64 7.30
N ARG A 61 -4.48 4.69 7.22
CA ARG A 61 -5.80 4.72 7.81
C ARG A 61 -6.84 4.21 6.85
#